data_AF-A0A1Y2H3K9-F1
#
_entry.id   AF-A0A1Y2H3K9-F1
#
_cell.length_a   1.000
_cell.length_b   1.000
_cell.length_c   1.000
_cell.angle_alpha   90.00
_cell.angle_beta   90.00
_cell.angle_gamma   90.00
#
_symmetry.space_group_name_H-M   'P 1'
#
loop_
_entity.id
_entity.type
_entity.pdbx_description
1 polymer ?
#
loop_
_entity_poly.entity_id
_entity_poly.type
_entity_poly.pdbx_seq_one_letter_code
_entity_poly.pdbx_strand_id
1 'polypeptide(L)'
;MAMTPHSSSPGILTRTLPLILFCFLTSSFQGISITHAQVAPIPNTQMPYARVGSKFYVQSGPRSAKSTPIFSLDLSKSWSVNAPAWTAENFGNLINNPDTLGIDDDKSLQIINRATGVYNRWNISNPNAQWIASDSLWSSYCLDITRETTMDARTGWTYSFIKGEGGAPDAVCVDSKAPEPVTVNAVTDDIFGERIIDGAVYNSARATVMIGYRRLMDSSWGYLLEYSIDGDKWTKFNSTGERPTKREQNCMVIDSKGTKIVVFGGSTVDPTNPAKLVSSPELFVLDLQSRQWRKAPNAATPRAYAACTLVGDQFIVWGGQNSESPSGDGSILLFDLSKFEWATTYTPPSDMQSRPELSTGSSTANIGAIAGGAAGGLIFLAAIAGLFIYRRRQKQKSERSDASGKIESSPEDHGKSLVCGPQLMSSTLPALGRNPHGEPAPKYRAIEQPSSPGE
;
A
#
# COMPACT_ATOMS: atom_id res chain seq x y z
N MET A 1 63.97 -42.22 -20.07
CA MET A 1 65.32 -42.18 -19.46
C MET A 1 65.70 -40.71 -19.38
N ALA A 2 65.71 -40.18 -18.17
CA ALA A 2 66.03 -38.78 -17.88
C ALA A 2 67.54 -38.52 -18.07
N MET A 3 67.91 -37.29 -18.40
CA MET A 3 69.14 -36.63 -17.91
C MET A 3 69.15 -35.16 -18.36
N THR A 4 68.95 -34.26 -17.41
CA THR A 4 69.55 -32.92 -17.40
C THR A 4 70.98 -33.02 -16.87
N PRO A 5 71.83 -32.00 -17.08
CA PRO A 5 72.39 -31.34 -15.90
C PRO A 5 72.56 -29.81 -15.97
N HIS A 6 72.49 -29.23 -14.76
CA HIS A 6 73.02 -27.99 -14.15
C HIS A 6 74.19 -27.24 -14.84
N SER A 7 74.57 -25.98 -14.59
CA SER A 7 74.48 -25.05 -13.42
C SER A 7 74.95 -23.64 -13.88
N SER A 8 74.24 -22.52 -13.66
CA SER A 8 74.36 -21.48 -12.60
C SER A 8 75.64 -20.60 -12.49
N SER A 9 75.49 -19.30 -12.85
CA SER A 9 75.91 -18.04 -12.17
C SER A 9 77.41 -17.69 -11.93
N PRO A 10 77.80 -16.46 -11.50
CA PRO A 10 77.03 -15.23 -11.14
C PRO A 10 77.61 -13.89 -11.65
N GLY A 11 76.91 -12.77 -11.39
CA GLY A 11 77.47 -11.42 -11.53
C GLY A 11 76.58 -10.33 -10.92
N ILE A 12 76.62 -10.19 -9.60
CA ILE A 12 75.98 -9.09 -8.85
C ILE A 12 76.97 -7.93 -8.75
N LEU A 13 76.57 -6.74 -9.18
CA LEU A 13 77.20 -5.48 -8.76
C LEU A 13 76.11 -4.52 -8.27
N THR A 14 76.35 -4.09 -7.03
CA THR A 14 75.60 -3.18 -6.18
C THR A 14 75.64 -1.74 -6.71
N ARG A 15 74.55 -0.98 -6.52
CA ARG A 15 74.59 0.42 -6.03
C ARG A 15 73.21 0.99 -5.71
N THR A 16 73.20 1.78 -4.64
CA THR A 16 72.06 2.37 -3.93
C THR A 16 71.76 3.81 -4.37
N LEU A 17 70.45 4.15 -4.37
CA LEU A 17 69.81 5.44 -4.03
C LEU A 17 69.78 6.61 -5.07
N PRO A 18 68.88 7.61 -4.93
CA PRO A 18 67.59 7.71 -5.63
C PRO A 18 67.45 9.02 -6.46
N LEU A 19 66.47 9.12 -7.36
CA LEU A 19 66.07 10.45 -7.87
C LEU A 19 64.58 10.52 -8.22
N ILE A 20 63.99 11.55 -7.62
CA ILE A 20 62.65 12.10 -7.77
C ILE A 20 62.47 12.68 -9.19
N LEU A 21 61.20 12.72 -9.64
CA LEU A 21 60.59 13.65 -10.61
C LEU A 21 60.14 13.03 -11.94
N PHE A 22 58.82 12.92 -12.14
CA PHE A 22 58.01 13.24 -13.34
C PHE A 22 56.59 12.66 -13.12
N CYS A 23 55.66 13.41 -12.52
CA CYS A 23 54.65 14.24 -13.20
C CYS A 23 53.77 13.51 -14.26
N PHE A 24 52.51 13.33 -13.87
CA PHE A 24 51.28 13.28 -14.69
C PHE A 24 51.17 12.25 -15.82
N LEU A 25 50.53 11.12 -15.49
CA LEU A 25 49.58 10.46 -16.39
C LEU A 25 48.42 9.88 -15.55
N THR A 26 47.44 10.74 -15.31
CA THR A 26 46.08 10.32 -14.92
C THR A 26 45.47 9.63 -16.13
N SER A 27 45.68 8.31 -16.24
CA SER A 27 44.89 7.49 -17.15
C SER A 27 43.48 7.37 -16.58
N SER A 28 42.56 8.04 -17.26
CA SER A 28 41.12 8.01 -17.13
C SER A 28 40.62 6.57 -16.97
N PHE A 29 40.41 6.11 -15.73
CA PHE A 29 39.39 5.11 -15.47
C PHE A 29 38.05 5.80 -15.67
N GLN A 30 37.62 5.87 -16.93
CA GLN A 30 36.23 6.12 -17.25
C GLN A 30 35.42 5.08 -16.47
N GLY A 31 34.49 5.59 -15.67
CA GLY A 31 33.64 4.78 -14.82
C GLY A 31 33.06 3.64 -15.64
N ILE A 32 33.38 2.42 -15.24
CA ILE A 32 32.51 1.29 -15.52
C ILE A 32 31.19 1.72 -14.87
N SER A 33 30.26 2.16 -15.70
CA SER A 33 28.88 2.35 -15.29
C SER A 33 28.43 0.98 -14.84
N ILE A 34 28.50 0.74 -13.52
CA ILE A 34 27.87 -0.42 -12.91
C ILE A 34 26.39 -0.16 -13.17
N THR A 35 25.87 -0.75 -14.25
CA THR A 35 24.44 -0.91 -14.44
C THR A 35 23.99 -1.69 -13.22
N HIS A 36 23.56 -0.97 -12.19
CA HIS A 36 22.84 -1.58 -11.09
C HIS A 36 21.68 -2.27 -11.76
N ALA A 37 21.68 -3.60 -11.72
CA ALA A 37 20.55 -4.38 -12.19
C ALA A 37 19.33 -3.79 -11.51
N GLN A 38 18.42 -3.23 -12.30
CA GLN A 38 17.23 -2.63 -11.76
C GLN A 38 16.49 -3.72 -11.00
N VAL A 39 16.28 -3.52 -9.71
CA VAL A 39 15.58 -4.50 -8.87
C VAL A 39 14.12 -4.51 -9.33
N ALA A 40 13.72 -5.55 -10.05
CA ALA A 40 12.35 -5.76 -10.47
C ALA A 40 11.58 -6.55 -9.39
N PRO A 41 10.26 -6.33 -9.25
CA PRO A 41 9.43 -7.18 -8.41
C PRO A 41 9.44 -8.61 -8.95
N ILE A 42 9.37 -9.58 -8.05
CA ILE A 42 9.04 -10.95 -8.43
C ILE A 42 7.54 -10.95 -8.76
N PRO A 43 7.13 -11.51 -9.92
CA PRO A 43 5.73 -11.51 -10.30
C PRO A 43 4.88 -12.29 -9.30
N ASN A 44 3.66 -11.79 -9.10
CA ASN A 44 2.66 -12.36 -8.20
C ASN A 44 1.32 -12.48 -8.93
N THR A 45 0.39 -13.23 -8.36
CA THR A 45 -1.01 -13.36 -8.77
C THR A 45 -1.90 -12.94 -7.60
N GLN A 46 -3.08 -12.39 -7.87
CA GLN A 46 -4.01 -11.91 -6.82
C GLN A 46 -3.38 -10.88 -5.87
N MET A 47 -2.45 -10.08 -6.39
CA MET A 47 -1.76 -9.08 -5.58
C MET A 47 -2.64 -7.83 -5.41
N PRO A 48 -2.59 -7.15 -4.25
CA PRO A 48 -3.10 -5.80 -4.12
C PRO A 48 -2.23 -4.86 -4.97
N TYR A 49 -2.90 -3.97 -5.68
CA TYR A 49 -2.27 -2.94 -6.49
C TYR A 49 -3.11 -1.67 -6.47
N ALA A 50 -2.47 -0.52 -6.69
CA ALA A 50 -3.17 0.74 -6.85
C ALA A 50 -2.28 1.75 -7.58
N ARG A 51 -2.87 2.79 -8.19
CA ARG A 51 -2.10 3.86 -8.82
C ARG A 51 -2.28 5.13 -8.01
N VAL A 52 -1.21 5.61 -7.38
CA VAL A 52 -1.24 6.87 -6.65
C VAL A 52 -0.37 7.88 -7.38
N GLY A 53 -1.00 8.91 -7.96
CA GLY A 53 -0.30 9.91 -8.75
C GLY A 53 0.47 9.31 -9.93
N SER A 54 1.79 9.53 -9.97
CA SER A 54 2.69 9.03 -11.02
C SER A 54 3.32 7.68 -10.70
N LYS A 55 2.80 6.93 -9.72
CA LYS A 55 3.33 5.62 -9.35
C LYS A 55 2.25 4.55 -9.39
N PHE A 56 2.57 3.40 -9.98
CA PHE A 56 1.73 2.21 -9.94
C PHE A 56 2.32 1.18 -8.99
N TYR A 57 1.68 0.98 -7.85
CA TYR A 57 2.16 0.13 -6.77
C TYR A 57 1.63 -1.28 -6.91
N VAL A 58 2.50 -2.26 -6.66
CA VAL A 58 2.17 -3.70 -6.70
C VAL A 58 2.89 -4.42 -5.57
N GLN A 59 2.24 -5.42 -4.99
CA GLN A 59 2.91 -6.35 -4.07
C GLN A 59 3.74 -7.38 -4.86
N SER A 60 5.01 -7.51 -4.49
CA SER A 60 5.96 -8.44 -5.10
C SER A 60 5.83 -9.85 -4.51
N GLY A 61 6.60 -10.79 -5.08
CA GLY A 61 6.95 -12.06 -4.43
C GLY A 61 6.04 -13.21 -4.83
N PRO A 62 6.60 -14.43 -4.87
CA PRO A 62 5.80 -15.58 -5.27
C PRO A 62 4.70 -15.76 -4.23
N ARG A 63 3.53 -16.23 -4.67
CA ARG A 63 2.36 -16.47 -3.81
C ARG A 63 2.64 -17.30 -2.55
N SER A 64 3.67 -18.14 -2.56
CA SER A 64 4.06 -18.99 -1.43
C SER A 64 4.76 -18.23 -0.29
N ALA A 65 5.26 -17.01 -0.53
CA ALA A 65 5.90 -16.21 0.51
C ALA A 65 4.86 -15.69 1.51
N LYS A 66 5.18 -15.71 2.82
CA LYS A 66 4.26 -15.22 3.87
C LYS A 66 4.02 -13.72 3.81
N SER A 67 5.08 -12.96 3.55
CA SER A 67 5.02 -11.51 3.39
C SER A 67 6.09 -11.04 2.43
N THR A 68 5.80 -9.96 1.72
CA THR A 68 6.61 -9.49 0.59
C THR A 68 6.59 -7.95 0.49
N PRO A 69 7.64 -7.34 -0.07
CA PRO A 69 7.72 -5.89 -0.22
C PRO A 69 6.78 -5.36 -1.31
N ILE A 70 6.53 -4.06 -1.25
CA ILE A 70 5.86 -3.30 -2.32
C ILE A 70 6.91 -2.75 -3.29
N PHE A 71 6.56 -2.75 -4.58
CA PHE A 71 7.29 -2.05 -5.62
C PHE A 71 6.37 -1.00 -6.25
N SER A 72 6.96 0.05 -6.81
CA SER A 72 6.26 0.99 -7.67
C SER A 72 6.90 1.05 -9.05
N LEU A 73 6.06 1.14 -10.07
CA LEU A 73 6.44 1.48 -11.43
C LEU A 73 6.30 3.00 -11.61
N ASP A 74 7.38 3.65 -12.02
CA ASP A 74 7.40 5.10 -12.27
C ASP A 74 6.70 5.43 -13.61
N LEU A 75 5.55 6.09 -13.52
CA LEU A 75 4.72 6.52 -14.64
C LEU A 75 5.04 7.95 -15.09
N SER A 76 6.02 8.63 -14.47
CA SER A 76 6.48 9.96 -14.90
C SER A 76 7.60 9.88 -15.94
N LYS A 77 8.19 8.70 -16.15
CA LYS A 77 9.32 8.46 -17.06
C LYS A 77 8.93 7.50 -18.17
N SER A 78 9.58 7.65 -19.32
CA SER A 78 9.47 6.68 -20.41
C SER A 78 10.35 5.46 -20.11
N TRP A 79 9.86 4.27 -20.46
CA TRP A 79 10.57 3.00 -20.31
C TRP A 79 10.09 1.98 -21.33
N SER A 80 10.92 0.97 -21.62
CA SER A 80 10.54 -0.16 -22.45
C SER A 80 9.93 -1.28 -21.60
N VAL A 81 9.02 -2.08 -22.17
CA VAL A 81 8.44 -3.26 -21.50
C VAL A 81 9.50 -4.26 -21.00
N ASN A 82 10.71 -4.24 -21.57
CA ASN A 82 11.84 -5.08 -21.16
C ASN A 82 12.74 -4.45 -20.09
N ALA A 83 12.56 -3.15 -19.81
CA ALA A 83 13.27 -2.42 -18.76
C ALA A 83 12.31 -1.42 -18.07
N PRO A 84 11.24 -1.90 -17.41
CA PRO A 84 10.25 -1.02 -16.78
C PRO A 84 10.85 -0.31 -15.57
N ALA A 85 10.45 0.93 -15.31
CA ALA A 85 10.99 1.80 -14.24
C ALA A 85 10.55 1.42 -12.81
N TRP A 86 10.74 0.16 -12.40
CA TRP A 86 10.53 -0.35 -11.04
C TRP A 86 11.45 0.28 -9.98
N THR A 87 10.87 0.53 -8.81
CA THR A 87 11.55 0.92 -7.56
C THR A 87 11.02 0.07 -6.41
N ALA A 88 11.91 -0.49 -5.60
CA ALA A 88 11.53 -1.14 -4.35
C ALA A 88 11.17 -0.08 -3.31
N GLU A 89 9.96 -0.13 -2.76
CA GLU A 89 9.50 0.85 -1.79
C GLU A 89 9.90 0.45 -0.37
N ASN A 90 10.31 1.42 0.45
CA ASN A 90 10.72 1.19 1.82
C ASN A 90 9.52 1.19 2.80
N PHE A 91 8.44 0.51 2.41
CA PHE A 91 7.21 0.41 3.21
C PHE A 91 7.21 -0.78 4.16
N GLY A 92 8.28 -1.59 4.14
CA GLY A 92 8.30 -2.90 4.80
C GLY A 92 7.50 -3.95 4.01
N ASN A 93 7.29 -5.11 4.64
CA ASN A 93 6.62 -6.24 4.00
C ASN A 93 5.14 -6.29 4.39
N LEU A 94 4.30 -6.56 3.40
CA LEU A 94 2.90 -6.86 3.58
C LEU A 94 2.68 -8.36 3.60
N ILE A 95 1.71 -8.81 4.38
CA ILE A 95 1.25 -10.20 4.34
C ILE A 95 0.76 -10.50 2.92
N ASN A 96 1.22 -11.63 2.38
CA ASN A 96 0.74 -12.12 1.10
C ASN A 96 -0.54 -12.92 1.34
N ASN A 97 -1.68 -12.35 0.99
CA ASN A 97 -2.98 -13.00 1.16
C ASN A 97 -3.82 -12.78 -0.09
N PRO A 98 -4.36 -13.84 -0.71
CA PRO A 98 -5.22 -13.74 -1.90
C PRO A 98 -6.50 -12.91 -1.69
N ASP A 99 -6.88 -12.67 -0.45
CA ASP A 99 -8.03 -11.84 -0.07
C ASP A 99 -7.67 -10.39 0.19
N THR A 100 -6.53 -9.92 -0.33
CA THR A 100 -6.14 -8.52 -0.22
C THR A 100 -6.50 -7.72 -1.46
N LEU A 101 -7.03 -6.51 -1.22
CA LEU A 101 -7.37 -5.54 -2.25
C LEU A 101 -6.57 -4.27 -2.03
N GLY A 102 -6.07 -3.68 -3.11
CA GLY A 102 -5.42 -2.37 -3.09
C GLY A 102 -6.41 -1.29 -3.50
N ILE A 103 -6.43 -0.20 -2.75
CA ILE A 103 -7.21 1.01 -3.05
C ILE A 103 -6.33 2.23 -2.78
N ASP A 104 -6.51 3.30 -3.52
CA ASP A 104 -5.87 4.57 -3.24
C ASP A 104 -6.86 5.73 -3.14
N ASP A 105 -6.44 6.80 -2.47
CA ASP A 105 -7.17 8.07 -2.36
C ASP A 105 -6.36 9.26 -2.92
N ASP A 106 -5.55 9.01 -3.96
CA ASP A 106 -4.55 9.93 -4.53
C ASP A 106 -3.45 10.41 -3.56
N LYS A 107 -3.53 10.08 -2.26
CA LYS A 107 -2.59 10.53 -1.20
C LYS A 107 -2.04 9.40 -0.34
N SER A 108 -2.71 8.26 -0.32
CA SER A 108 -2.35 7.08 0.45
C SER A 108 -2.64 5.80 -0.30
N LEU A 109 -1.83 4.79 -0.04
CA LEU A 109 -2.09 3.41 -0.44
C LEU A 109 -2.80 2.71 0.71
N GLN A 110 -3.94 2.11 0.42
CA GLN A 110 -4.74 1.35 1.37
C GLN A 110 -4.82 -0.09 0.91
N ILE A 111 -4.63 -1.01 1.85
CA ILE A 111 -4.73 -2.44 1.59
C ILE A 111 -5.71 -3.02 2.57
N ILE A 112 -6.74 -3.64 2.02
CA ILE A 112 -7.83 -4.26 2.76
C ILE A 112 -7.63 -5.76 2.69
N ASN A 113 -7.54 -6.42 3.84
CA ASN A 113 -7.61 -7.88 3.92
C ASN A 113 -9.05 -8.29 4.26
N ARG A 114 -9.76 -8.89 3.30
CA ARG A 114 -11.17 -9.29 3.47
C ARG A 114 -11.34 -10.40 4.50
N ALA A 115 -10.44 -11.37 4.51
CA ALA A 115 -10.53 -12.52 5.41
C ALA A 115 -10.35 -12.15 6.89
N THR A 116 -9.54 -11.11 7.17
CA THR A 116 -9.26 -10.70 8.56
C THR A 116 -9.90 -9.37 8.94
N GLY A 117 -10.47 -8.63 7.99
CA GLY A 117 -10.90 -7.24 8.21
C GLY A 117 -9.74 -6.35 8.68
N VAL A 118 -8.52 -6.55 8.19
CA VAL A 118 -7.39 -5.69 8.59
C VAL A 118 -7.13 -4.69 7.47
N TYR A 119 -7.08 -3.42 7.86
CA TYR A 119 -6.82 -2.29 6.96
C TYR A 119 -5.42 -1.78 7.24
N ASN A 120 -4.58 -1.77 6.22
CA ASN A 120 -3.26 -1.16 6.30
C ASN A 120 -3.27 0.09 5.44
N ARG A 121 -2.96 1.25 6.04
CA ARG A 121 -2.81 2.51 5.31
C ARG A 121 -1.38 3.00 5.38
N TRP A 122 -0.88 3.46 4.23
CA TRP A 122 0.41 4.13 4.10
C TRP A 122 0.23 5.51 3.46
N ASN A 123 0.78 6.55 4.08
CA ASN A 123 0.80 7.89 3.47
C ASN A 123 2.00 8.03 2.54
N ILE A 124 1.76 8.05 1.23
CA ILE A 124 2.83 8.10 0.23
C ILE A 124 3.63 9.41 0.24
N SER A 125 3.10 10.47 0.85
CA SER A 125 3.80 11.76 0.98
C SER A 125 4.86 11.75 2.08
N ASN A 126 4.82 10.79 3.00
CA ASN A 126 5.81 10.64 4.06
C ASN A 126 6.64 9.37 3.80
N PRO A 127 7.90 9.50 3.36
CA PRO A 127 8.75 8.35 3.01
C PRO A 127 9.09 7.45 4.20
N ASN A 128 8.83 7.92 5.43
CA ASN A 128 9.09 7.19 6.67
C ASN A 128 7.81 6.66 7.35
N ALA A 129 6.62 6.90 6.78
CA ALA A 129 5.34 6.64 7.45
C ALA A 129 4.96 5.16 7.47
N GLN A 130 5.34 4.40 8.50
CA GLN A 130 4.99 2.97 8.66
C GLN A 130 3.52 2.63 8.38
N TRP A 131 3.23 1.39 7.93
CA TRP A 131 1.87 0.90 7.79
C TRP A 131 1.11 1.07 9.10
N ILE A 132 -0.03 1.74 9.03
CA ILE A 132 -0.96 1.85 10.15
C ILE A 132 -2.01 0.77 9.94
N ALA A 133 -1.93 -0.27 10.77
CA ALA A 133 -2.97 -1.29 10.85
C ALA A 133 -4.12 -0.74 11.70
N SER A 134 -5.34 -0.89 11.19
CA SER A 134 -6.57 -0.64 11.95
C SER A 134 -7.53 -1.81 11.77
N ASP A 135 -8.30 -2.07 12.83
CA ASP A 135 -9.41 -3.00 12.75
C ASP A 135 -10.49 -2.46 11.81
N SER A 136 -11.10 -3.35 11.03
CA SER A 136 -12.22 -3.04 10.17
C SER A 136 -13.43 -2.52 10.95
N LEU A 137 -14.03 -1.42 10.47
CA LEU A 137 -15.40 -1.05 10.82
C LEU A 137 -16.45 -1.69 9.90
N TRP A 138 -16.02 -2.43 8.88
CA TRP A 138 -16.90 -3.18 7.98
C TRP A 138 -17.50 -4.36 8.73
N SER A 139 -18.80 -4.56 8.56
CA SER A 139 -19.46 -5.80 8.99
C SER A 139 -18.85 -6.98 8.23
N SER A 140 -18.85 -8.17 8.84
CA SER A 140 -18.44 -9.42 8.16
C SER A 140 -19.19 -9.61 6.84
N TYR A 141 -20.48 -9.23 6.83
CA TYR A 141 -21.31 -9.22 5.63
C TYR A 141 -20.70 -8.39 4.48
N CYS A 142 -20.12 -7.22 4.75
CA CYS A 142 -19.49 -6.41 3.73
C CYS A 142 -18.09 -6.89 3.31
N LEU A 143 -17.45 -7.79 4.04
CA LEU A 143 -16.11 -8.28 3.76
C LEU A 143 -16.10 -9.64 3.05
N ASP A 144 -16.98 -10.56 3.43
CA ASP A 144 -16.90 -11.96 3.00
C ASP A 144 -17.22 -12.16 1.51
N ILE A 145 -17.99 -11.25 0.93
CA ILE A 145 -18.56 -11.38 -0.42
C ILE A 145 -18.13 -10.25 -1.37
N THR A 146 -17.38 -9.27 -0.88
CA THR A 146 -16.88 -8.18 -1.72
C THR A 146 -15.71 -8.64 -2.58
N ARG A 147 -15.93 -8.61 -3.90
CA ARG A 147 -14.91 -8.97 -4.88
C ARG A 147 -14.07 -7.80 -5.32
N GLU A 148 -14.73 -6.66 -5.48
CA GLU A 148 -14.15 -5.45 -6.03
C GLU A 148 -14.64 -4.24 -5.24
N THR A 149 -13.77 -3.25 -5.13
CA THR A 149 -13.99 -2.03 -4.34
C THR A 149 -13.49 -0.85 -5.14
N THR A 150 -14.14 0.30 -5.02
CA THR A 150 -13.66 1.55 -5.62
C THR A 150 -13.77 2.69 -4.62
N MET A 151 -13.20 3.84 -4.97
CA MET A 151 -13.22 5.01 -4.11
C MET A 151 -13.76 6.24 -4.84
N ASP A 152 -14.65 6.97 -4.17
CA ASP A 152 -15.02 8.31 -4.58
C ASP A 152 -13.87 9.26 -4.24
N ALA A 153 -13.13 9.69 -5.26
CA ALA A 153 -11.97 10.56 -5.08
C ALA A 153 -12.31 11.94 -4.47
N ARG A 154 -13.58 12.36 -4.47
CA ARG A 154 -14.02 13.65 -3.89
C ARG A 154 -14.03 13.62 -2.37
N THR A 155 -14.52 12.52 -1.81
CA THR A 155 -14.77 12.33 -0.37
C THR A 155 -13.74 11.40 0.27
N GLY A 156 -13.10 10.56 -0.55
CA GLY A 156 -12.29 9.45 -0.10
C GLY A 156 -13.11 8.26 0.38
N TRP A 157 -14.43 8.24 0.22
CA TRP A 157 -15.27 7.13 0.68
C TRP A 157 -15.09 5.93 -0.23
N THR A 158 -15.01 4.73 0.36
CA THR A 158 -14.91 3.49 -0.39
C THR A 158 -16.26 2.83 -0.53
N TYR A 159 -16.50 2.31 -1.73
CA TYR A 159 -17.75 1.68 -2.13
C TYR A 159 -17.48 0.26 -2.58
N SER A 160 -18.27 -0.66 -2.04
CA SER A 160 -18.27 -2.05 -2.45
C SER A 160 -19.70 -2.51 -2.69
N PHE A 161 -19.85 -3.44 -3.62
CA PHE A 161 -21.14 -3.83 -4.13
C PHE A 161 -21.31 -5.33 -4.01
N ILE A 162 -22.46 -5.73 -3.50
CA ILE A 162 -22.70 -7.08 -3.02
C ILE A 162 -23.96 -7.61 -3.65
N LYS A 163 -23.81 -8.76 -4.31
CA LYS A 163 -24.93 -9.65 -4.58
C LYS A 163 -25.11 -10.56 -3.36
N GLY A 164 -26.25 -10.43 -2.70
CA GLY A 164 -26.60 -11.29 -1.57
C GLY A 164 -26.79 -12.74 -2.01
N GLU A 165 -26.24 -13.66 -1.22
CA GLU A 165 -26.41 -15.11 -1.33
C GLU A 165 -27.21 -15.64 -0.13
N GLY A 166 -27.85 -16.81 -0.27
CA GLY A 166 -28.52 -17.48 0.86
C GLY A 166 -29.68 -16.71 1.50
N GLY A 167 -30.32 -15.80 0.78
CA GLY A 167 -31.42 -14.96 1.27
C GLY A 167 -31.01 -13.60 1.83
N ALA A 168 -29.71 -13.27 1.87
CA ALA A 168 -29.27 -11.92 2.15
C ALA A 168 -29.67 -10.95 1.01
N PRO A 169 -30.02 -9.69 1.31
CA PRO A 169 -30.33 -8.71 0.28
C PRO A 169 -29.09 -8.35 -0.54
N ASP A 170 -29.29 -7.72 -1.68
CA ASP A 170 -28.20 -7.02 -2.37
C ASP A 170 -27.89 -5.72 -1.63
N ALA A 171 -26.62 -5.31 -1.64
CA ALA A 171 -26.19 -4.17 -0.84
C ALA A 171 -25.09 -3.34 -1.48
N VAL A 172 -25.09 -2.06 -1.13
CA VAL A 172 -23.95 -1.16 -1.26
C VAL A 172 -23.37 -0.95 0.13
N CYS A 173 -22.11 -1.33 0.30
CA CYS A 173 -21.35 -1.03 1.51
C CYS A 173 -20.54 0.24 1.27
N VAL A 174 -20.71 1.21 2.15
CA VAL A 174 -20.05 2.51 2.08
C VAL A 174 -19.26 2.73 3.36
N ASP A 175 -17.94 2.87 3.20
CA ASP A 175 -17.06 3.25 4.29
C ASP A 175 -16.62 4.70 4.10
N SER A 176 -17.13 5.55 4.99
CA SER A 176 -16.88 6.99 5.02
C SER A 176 -15.54 7.36 5.67
N LYS A 177 -14.77 6.36 6.11
CA LYS A 177 -13.48 6.47 6.81
C LYS A 177 -13.59 7.21 8.15
N ALA A 178 -14.17 6.54 9.16
CA ALA A 178 -14.12 6.84 10.60
C ALA A 178 -14.53 8.26 11.07
N PRO A 179 -15.12 8.41 12.28
CA PRO A 179 -15.43 7.39 13.28
C PRO A 179 -16.73 6.62 12.99
N GLU A 180 -17.45 6.96 11.93
CA GLU A 180 -18.73 6.33 11.61
C GLU A 180 -18.53 4.88 11.12
N PRO A 181 -19.41 3.95 11.54
CA PRO A 181 -19.40 2.58 11.06
C PRO A 181 -19.78 2.53 9.57
N VAL A 182 -19.40 1.44 8.91
CA VAL A 182 -19.77 1.19 7.52
C VAL A 182 -21.28 1.17 7.37
N THR A 183 -21.77 1.94 6.41
CA THR A 183 -23.19 1.99 6.08
C THR A 183 -23.49 0.88 5.08
N VAL A 184 -24.53 0.08 5.36
CA VAL A 184 -25.02 -0.97 4.48
C VAL A 184 -26.37 -0.55 3.94
N ASN A 185 -26.39 -0.14 2.68
CA ASN A 185 -27.61 0.28 2.00
C ASN A 185 -28.16 -0.90 1.21
N ALA A 186 -29.32 -1.39 1.60
CA ALA A 186 -30.02 -2.44 0.85
C ALA A 186 -30.42 -1.90 -0.53
N VAL A 187 -30.16 -2.68 -1.57
CA VAL A 187 -30.60 -2.42 -2.92
C VAL A 187 -31.97 -3.07 -3.07
N THR A 188 -33.02 -2.27 -3.11
CA THR A 188 -34.42 -2.73 -2.97
C THR A 188 -35.04 -3.30 -4.25
N ASP A 189 -34.27 -3.37 -5.33
CA ASP A 189 -34.68 -3.91 -6.61
C ASP A 189 -33.83 -5.12 -6.94
N ASP A 190 -34.37 -6.10 -7.68
CA ASP A 190 -33.59 -7.15 -8.38
C ASP A 190 -32.75 -6.56 -9.54
N ILE A 191 -32.27 -5.32 -9.36
CA ILE A 191 -31.48 -4.61 -10.34
C ILE A 191 -30.15 -5.31 -10.53
N PHE A 192 -29.60 -6.02 -9.54
CA PHE A 192 -28.43 -6.88 -9.70
C PHE A 192 -28.75 -8.22 -10.40
N GLY A 193 -29.99 -8.72 -10.37
CA GLY A 193 -30.34 -10.00 -11.01
C GLY A 193 -29.46 -11.14 -10.48
N GLU A 194 -29.12 -12.13 -11.31
CA GLU A 194 -28.18 -13.21 -10.91
C GLU A 194 -26.69 -12.80 -10.95
N ARG A 195 -26.36 -11.50 -10.97
CA ARG A 195 -24.98 -11.05 -11.27
C ARG A 195 -24.09 -11.10 -10.04
N ILE A 196 -22.89 -11.63 -10.23
CA ILE A 196 -21.76 -11.39 -9.34
C ILE A 196 -20.91 -10.28 -9.95
N ILE A 197 -20.50 -9.32 -9.12
CA ILE A 197 -19.77 -8.13 -9.54
C ILE A 197 -18.27 -8.46 -9.52
N ASP A 198 -17.63 -8.43 -10.69
CA ASP A 198 -16.19 -8.73 -10.85
C ASP A 198 -15.47 -7.60 -11.62
N GLY A 199 -15.86 -6.38 -11.27
CA GLY A 199 -15.20 -5.14 -11.65
C GLY A 199 -15.98 -3.94 -11.13
N ALA A 200 -15.26 -2.94 -10.64
CA ALA A 200 -15.82 -1.68 -10.20
C ALA A 200 -14.86 -0.54 -10.51
N VAL A 201 -15.35 0.53 -11.13
CA VAL A 201 -14.56 1.75 -11.38
C VAL A 201 -15.37 2.99 -11.05
N TYR A 202 -14.71 3.94 -10.39
CA TYR A 202 -15.26 5.26 -10.13
C TYR A 202 -15.04 6.20 -11.32
N ASN A 203 -16.11 6.82 -11.82
CA ASN A 203 -16.07 7.84 -12.85
C ASN A 203 -16.13 9.24 -12.22
N SER A 204 -14.97 9.89 -12.14
CA SER A 204 -14.82 11.24 -11.59
C SER A 204 -15.59 12.31 -12.34
N ALA A 205 -15.78 12.17 -13.65
CA ALA A 205 -16.48 13.16 -14.48
C ALA A 205 -18.00 13.18 -14.24
N ARG A 206 -18.56 12.11 -13.65
CA ARG A 206 -20.00 11.95 -13.41
C ARG A 206 -20.36 11.69 -11.95
N ALA A 207 -19.37 11.54 -11.06
CA ALA A 207 -19.56 11.09 -9.67
C ALA A 207 -20.39 9.80 -9.59
N THR A 208 -20.08 8.85 -10.47
CA THR A 208 -20.76 7.55 -10.55
C THR A 208 -19.79 6.42 -10.33
N VAL A 209 -20.30 5.28 -9.87
CA VAL A 209 -19.57 4.02 -9.90
C VAL A 209 -20.17 3.14 -10.98
N MET A 210 -19.32 2.65 -11.89
CA MET A 210 -19.71 1.64 -12.85
C MET A 210 -19.22 0.27 -12.42
N ILE A 211 -20.14 -0.67 -12.40
CA ILE A 211 -19.90 -2.04 -11.97
C ILE A 211 -20.29 -3.05 -13.06
N GLY A 212 -19.56 -4.14 -13.09
CA GLY A 212 -19.65 -5.29 -14.00
C GLY A 212 -18.29 -5.97 -14.00
N TYR A 213 -18.12 -7.29 -14.19
CA TYR A 213 -18.66 -8.13 -15.24
C TYR A 213 -18.90 -9.57 -14.76
N ARG A 214 -19.43 -10.37 -15.68
CA ARG A 214 -20.14 -11.65 -15.49
C ARG A 214 -19.26 -12.84 -15.15
N ARG A 215 -19.40 -13.36 -13.93
CA ARG A 215 -18.89 -14.67 -13.51
C ARG A 215 -19.46 -15.81 -14.38
N LEU A 216 -18.69 -16.89 -14.49
CA LEU A 216 -19.01 -18.02 -15.39
C LEU A 216 -20.33 -18.75 -15.06
N MET A 217 -20.82 -18.62 -13.83
CA MET A 217 -22.04 -19.27 -13.34
C MET A 217 -23.34 -18.55 -13.72
N ASP A 218 -23.28 -17.33 -14.25
CA ASP A 218 -24.48 -16.53 -14.56
C ASP A 218 -25.21 -17.07 -15.81
N SER A 219 -26.52 -17.30 -15.68
CA SER A 219 -27.41 -17.79 -16.75
C SER A 219 -27.82 -16.67 -17.74
N SER A 220 -27.78 -15.41 -17.31
CA SER A 220 -28.28 -14.24 -18.03
C SER A 220 -27.15 -13.34 -18.57
N TRP A 221 -27.40 -12.56 -19.64
CA TRP A 221 -26.37 -11.68 -20.20
C TRP A 221 -26.15 -10.46 -19.29
N GLY A 222 -24.93 -10.31 -18.75
CA GLY A 222 -24.59 -9.26 -17.77
C GLY A 222 -24.51 -7.88 -18.39
N TYR A 223 -25.32 -6.94 -17.88
CA TYR A 223 -25.24 -5.52 -18.21
C TYR A 223 -24.21 -4.83 -17.30
N LEU A 224 -23.63 -3.74 -17.79
CA LEU A 224 -23.00 -2.76 -16.90
C LEU A 224 -24.10 -2.05 -16.11
N LEU A 225 -23.87 -1.82 -14.82
CA LEU A 225 -24.69 -0.91 -14.03
C LEU A 225 -23.89 0.34 -13.69
N GLU A 226 -24.60 1.45 -13.61
CA GLU A 226 -24.04 2.72 -13.16
C GLU A 226 -24.85 3.20 -11.95
N TYR A 227 -24.15 3.38 -10.82
CA TYR A 227 -24.67 3.94 -9.59
C TYR A 227 -24.28 5.42 -9.50
N SER A 228 -25.27 6.31 -9.48
CA SER A 228 -25.07 7.73 -9.16
C SER A 228 -24.98 7.88 -7.66
N ILE A 229 -23.81 8.34 -7.17
CA ILE A 229 -23.55 8.50 -5.74
C ILE A 229 -24.43 9.61 -5.16
N ASP A 230 -24.38 10.80 -5.76
CA ASP A 230 -25.09 11.97 -5.23
C ASP A 230 -26.61 11.84 -5.37
N GLY A 231 -27.06 11.09 -6.38
CA GLY A 231 -28.49 10.83 -6.63
C GLY A 231 -29.03 9.58 -5.96
N ASP A 232 -28.18 8.78 -5.30
CA ASP A 232 -28.47 7.44 -4.76
C ASP A 232 -29.34 6.60 -5.71
N LYS A 233 -28.90 6.51 -6.98
CA LYS A 233 -29.73 5.96 -8.05
C LYS A 233 -28.97 5.01 -8.95
N TRP A 234 -29.61 3.87 -9.19
CA TRP A 234 -29.12 2.85 -10.11
C TRP A 234 -29.66 3.03 -11.52
N THR A 235 -28.81 2.76 -12.51
CA THR A 235 -29.20 2.72 -13.92
C THR A 235 -28.54 1.55 -14.64
N LYS A 236 -29.28 0.97 -15.60
CA LYS A 236 -28.72 -0.03 -16.53
C LYS A 236 -27.93 0.70 -17.63
N PHE A 237 -26.64 0.43 -17.72
CA PHE A 237 -25.78 0.99 -18.75
C PHE A 237 -25.78 0.09 -19.99
N ASN A 238 -26.72 0.36 -20.89
CA ASN A 238 -26.83 -0.36 -22.16
C ASN A 238 -25.67 0.04 -23.09
N SER A 239 -24.84 -0.95 -23.44
CA SER A 239 -23.74 -0.83 -24.39
C SER A 239 -23.91 -1.85 -25.53
N THR A 240 -23.32 -1.60 -26.69
CA THR A 240 -23.30 -2.51 -27.86
C THR A 240 -21.89 -2.76 -28.36
N GLY A 241 -21.71 -3.44 -29.50
CA GLY A 241 -20.40 -3.77 -30.05
C GLY A 241 -19.83 -5.11 -29.58
N GLU A 242 -18.49 -5.23 -29.65
CA GLU A 242 -17.74 -6.46 -29.34
C GLU A 242 -17.51 -6.57 -27.83
N ARG A 243 -18.52 -7.01 -27.10
CA ARG A 243 -18.48 -7.01 -25.64
C ARG A 243 -17.59 -8.12 -25.07
N PRO A 244 -17.06 -7.96 -23.83
CA PRO A 244 -16.27 -9.01 -23.18
C PRO A 244 -17.01 -10.36 -23.09
N THR A 245 -16.30 -11.46 -23.36
CA THR A 245 -16.80 -12.82 -23.09
C THR A 245 -17.00 -13.04 -21.59
N LYS A 246 -17.83 -14.03 -21.19
CA LYS A 246 -18.03 -14.38 -19.77
C LYS A 246 -16.67 -14.67 -19.13
N ARG A 247 -16.38 -14.04 -17.99
CA ARG A 247 -15.06 -14.10 -17.36
C ARG A 247 -15.16 -13.79 -15.87
N GLU A 248 -14.20 -14.29 -15.11
CA GLU A 248 -13.95 -13.80 -13.77
C GLU A 248 -12.49 -13.38 -13.62
N GLN A 249 -12.12 -12.66 -12.56
CA GLN A 249 -10.72 -12.38 -12.20
C GLN A 249 -10.00 -11.50 -13.25
N ASN A 250 -10.79 -10.74 -14.03
CA ASN A 250 -10.28 -9.77 -14.99
C ASN A 250 -9.80 -8.52 -14.28
N CYS A 251 -8.97 -7.74 -14.97
CA CYS A 251 -8.68 -6.38 -14.53
C CYS A 251 -9.62 -5.38 -15.22
N MET A 252 -10.08 -4.38 -14.47
CA MET A 252 -10.98 -3.32 -14.94
C MET A 252 -10.47 -1.96 -14.53
N VAL A 253 -10.31 -1.05 -15.48
CA VAL A 253 -9.87 0.33 -15.20
C VAL A 253 -10.61 1.33 -16.06
N ILE A 254 -10.71 2.56 -15.56
CA ILE A 254 -11.26 3.71 -16.28
C ILE A 254 -10.16 4.75 -16.49
N ASP A 255 -10.22 5.50 -17.59
CA ASP A 255 -9.31 6.61 -17.83
C ASP A 255 -9.57 7.77 -16.87
N SER A 256 -8.57 8.63 -16.68
CA SER A 256 -8.67 9.79 -15.77
C SER A 256 -9.77 10.80 -16.18
N LYS A 257 -10.16 10.81 -17.46
CA LYS A 257 -11.23 11.67 -17.99
C LYS A 257 -12.63 11.08 -17.82
N GLY A 258 -12.76 9.82 -17.39
CA GLY A 258 -14.05 9.14 -17.23
C GLY A 258 -14.78 8.91 -18.56
N THR A 259 -14.04 8.70 -19.66
CA THR A 259 -14.55 8.52 -21.02
C THR A 259 -14.38 7.10 -21.57
N LYS A 260 -13.45 6.31 -21.04
CA LYS A 260 -13.16 4.95 -21.52
C LYS A 260 -12.94 3.99 -20.37
N ILE A 261 -13.49 2.79 -20.51
CA ILE A 261 -13.20 1.65 -19.62
C ILE A 261 -12.44 0.59 -20.40
N VAL A 262 -11.44 0.00 -19.78
CA VAL A 262 -10.67 -1.12 -20.32
C VAL A 262 -10.86 -2.34 -19.43
N VAL A 263 -11.11 -3.48 -20.08
CA VAL A 263 -11.21 -4.81 -19.46
C VAL A 263 -10.20 -5.73 -20.09
N PHE A 264 -9.40 -6.39 -19.27
CA PHE A 264 -8.37 -7.28 -19.76
C PHE A 264 -8.33 -8.60 -19.01
N GLY A 265 -8.12 -9.67 -19.78
CA GLY A 265 -7.84 -10.99 -19.28
C GLY A 265 -8.96 -11.56 -18.44
N GLY A 266 -8.59 -12.19 -17.33
CA GLY A 266 -9.47 -13.00 -16.50
C GLY A 266 -9.50 -14.47 -16.92
N SER A 267 -10.20 -15.27 -16.15
CA SER A 267 -10.45 -16.69 -16.41
C SER A 267 -11.73 -16.85 -17.21
N THR A 268 -11.63 -17.53 -18.35
CA THR A 268 -12.74 -17.85 -19.26
C THR A 268 -12.88 -19.36 -19.39
N VAL A 269 -14.04 -19.84 -19.85
CA VAL A 269 -14.25 -21.27 -20.12
C VAL A 269 -13.38 -21.70 -21.32
N ASP A 270 -12.66 -22.81 -21.16
CA ASP A 270 -11.89 -23.41 -22.26
C ASP A 270 -12.85 -23.85 -23.38
N PRO A 271 -12.70 -23.35 -24.62
CA PRO A 271 -13.57 -23.71 -25.74
C PRO A 271 -13.62 -25.21 -26.04
N THR A 272 -12.58 -25.95 -25.64
CA THR A 272 -12.44 -27.40 -25.87
C THR A 272 -12.89 -28.24 -24.68
N ASN A 273 -12.98 -27.65 -23.49
CA ASN A 273 -13.39 -28.33 -22.28
C ASN A 273 -14.17 -27.37 -21.35
N PRO A 274 -15.52 -27.39 -21.42
CA PRO A 274 -16.35 -26.49 -20.63
C PRO A 274 -16.17 -26.57 -19.10
N ALA A 275 -15.58 -27.65 -18.58
CA ALA A 275 -15.29 -27.82 -17.17
C ALA A 275 -13.97 -27.15 -16.71
N LYS A 276 -13.16 -26.65 -17.64
CA LYS A 276 -11.85 -26.06 -17.36
C LYS A 276 -11.86 -24.55 -17.58
N LEU A 277 -11.24 -23.83 -16.65
CA LEU A 277 -11.00 -22.40 -16.80
C LEU A 277 -9.58 -22.15 -17.31
N VAL A 278 -9.46 -21.21 -18.23
CA VAL A 278 -8.20 -20.77 -18.82
C VAL A 278 -8.09 -19.26 -18.77
N SER A 279 -6.88 -18.77 -18.45
CA SER A 279 -6.57 -17.35 -18.53
C SER A 279 -6.79 -16.84 -19.96
N SER A 280 -7.40 -15.67 -20.09
CA SER A 280 -7.73 -15.04 -21.37
C SER A 280 -6.67 -14.00 -21.77
N PRO A 281 -6.35 -13.89 -23.08
CA PRO A 281 -5.50 -12.82 -23.61
C PRO A 281 -6.31 -11.63 -24.14
N GLU A 282 -7.63 -11.65 -24.01
CA GLU A 282 -8.50 -10.68 -24.65
C GLU A 282 -8.51 -9.34 -23.92
N LEU A 283 -8.49 -8.25 -24.70
CA LEU A 283 -8.63 -6.87 -24.22
C LEU A 283 -9.85 -6.23 -24.89
N PHE A 284 -10.64 -5.49 -24.10
CA PHE A 284 -11.83 -4.79 -24.55
C PHE A 284 -11.80 -3.34 -24.08
N VAL A 285 -12.20 -2.43 -24.96
CA VAL A 285 -12.32 -1.00 -24.65
C VAL A 285 -13.75 -0.57 -24.87
N LEU A 286 -14.39 -0.01 -23.84
CA LEU A 286 -15.69 0.64 -23.91
C LEU A 286 -15.49 2.14 -24.02
N ASP A 287 -16.06 2.73 -25.07
CA ASP A 287 -16.23 4.17 -25.16
C ASP A 287 -17.55 4.58 -24.50
N LEU A 288 -17.49 5.43 -23.46
CA LEU A 288 -18.65 5.79 -22.64
C LEU A 288 -19.57 6.84 -23.26
N GLN A 289 -19.12 7.51 -24.32
CA GLN A 289 -19.94 8.47 -25.06
C GLN A 289 -20.82 7.73 -26.07
N SER A 290 -20.20 6.91 -26.92
CA SER A 290 -20.88 6.11 -27.95
C SER A 290 -21.50 4.81 -27.41
N ARG A 291 -21.11 4.40 -26.20
CA ARG A 291 -21.50 3.14 -25.55
C ARG A 291 -21.15 1.89 -26.37
N GLN A 292 -20.08 1.98 -27.18
CA GLN A 292 -19.61 0.88 -28.01
C GLN A 292 -18.39 0.21 -27.37
N TRP A 293 -18.46 -1.11 -27.28
CA TRP A 293 -17.31 -1.96 -27.03
C TRP A 293 -16.57 -2.27 -28.32
N ARG A 294 -15.25 -2.28 -28.24
CA ARG A 294 -14.35 -2.78 -29.27
C ARG A 294 -13.41 -3.80 -28.67
N LYS A 295 -13.19 -4.92 -29.37
CA LYS A 295 -12.20 -5.91 -28.98
C LYS A 295 -10.86 -5.55 -29.62
N ALA A 296 -9.82 -5.51 -28.82
CA ALA A 296 -8.45 -5.31 -29.29
C ALA A 296 -7.81 -6.62 -29.73
N PRO A 297 -6.69 -6.57 -30.49
CA PRO A 297 -5.86 -7.75 -30.73
C PRO A 297 -5.49 -8.44 -29.41
N ASN A 298 -5.47 -9.77 -29.41
CA ASN A 298 -5.09 -10.55 -28.22
C ASN A 298 -3.68 -10.20 -27.76
N ALA A 299 -3.46 -10.16 -26.45
CA ALA A 299 -2.13 -10.08 -25.85
C ALA A 299 -1.29 -11.30 -26.23
N ALA A 300 0.04 -11.11 -26.24
CA ALA A 300 1.01 -12.19 -26.45
C ALA A 300 0.87 -13.32 -25.43
N THR A 301 0.54 -12.97 -24.18
CA THR A 301 0.35 -13.92 -23.08
C THR A 301 -0.99 -13.71 -22.40
N PRO A 302 -1.81 -14.76 -22.19
CA PRO A 302 -3.03 -14.65 -21.40
C PRO A 302 -2.73 -14.37 -19.93
N ARG A 303 -3.71 -13.79 -19.22
CA ARG A 303 -3.57 -13.34 -17.83
C ARG A 303 -4.89 -13.45 -17.06
N ALA A 304 -4.85 -13.99 -15.85
CA ALA A 304 -5.91 -13.84 -14.84
C ALA A 304 -5.30 -13.30 -13.54
N TYR A 305 -6.06 -12.55 -12.75
CA TYR A 305 -5.60 -11.91 -11.51
C TYR A 305 -4.38 -10.99 -11.68
N ALA A 306 -4.28 -10.33 -12.83
CA ALA A 306 -3.21 -9.39 -13.10
C ALA A 306 -3.53 -8.03 -12.49
N ALA A 307 -2.48 -7.31 -12.09
CA ALA A 307 -2.59 -5.89 -11.76
C ALA A 307 -2.63 -5.09 -13.04
N CYS A 308 -3.47 -4.05 -13.11
CA CYS A 308 -3.46 -3.16 -14.26
C CYS A 308 -3.76 -1.70 -13.90
N THR A 309 -3.38 -0.81 -14.82
CA THR A 309 -3.68 0.62 -14.72
C THR A 309 -3.80 1.24 -16.11
N LEU A 310 -4.47 2.39 -16.22
CA LEU A 310 -4.61 3.16 -17.45
C LEU A 310 -4.10 4.59 -17.21
N VAL A 311 -3.12 5.00 -18.01
CA VAL A 311 -2.46 6.31 -17.87
C VAL A 311 -2.43 7.01 -19.23
N GLY A 312 -3.21 8.08 -19.35
CA GLY A 312 -3.53 8.66 -20.65
C GLY A 312 -4.20 7.60 -21.52
N ASP A 313 -3.65 7.37 -22.72
CA ASP A 313 -4.11 6.33 -23.64
C ASP A 313 -3.29 5.04 -23.54
N GLN A 314 -2.52 4.81 -22.48
CA GLN A 314 -1.69 3.62 -22.33
C GLN A 314 -2.13 2.74 -21.16
N PHE A 315 -2.57 1.53 -21.51
CA PHE A 315 -2.98 0.50 -20.57
C PHE A 315 -1.79 -0.41 -20.24
N ILE A 316 -1.54 -0.63 -18.95
CA ILE A 316 -0.38 -1.37 -18.44
C ILE A 316 -0.88 -2.54 -17.60
N VAL A 317 -0.27 -3.71 -17.79
CA VAL A 317 -0.55 -4.94 -17.02
C VAL A 317 0.73 -5.51 -16.44
N TRP A 318 0.67 -5.97 -15.19
CA TRP A 318 1.75 -6.64 -14.49
C TRP A 318 1.27 -7.91 -13.76
N GLY A 319 2.13 -8.93 -13.71
CA GLY A 319 1.90 -10.17 -12.97
C GLY A 319 0.69 -10.93 -13.52
N GLY A 320 -0.04 -11.59 -12.63
CA GLY A 320 -1.14 -12.48 -13.00
C GLY A 320 -0.66 -13.81 -13.56
N GLN A 321 -1.54 -14.80 -13.53
CA GLN A 321 -1.21 -16.19 -13.83
C GLN A 321 -1.65 -16.61 -15.24
N ASN A 322 -0.92 -17.58 -15.79
CA ASN A 322 -1.31 -18.35 -16.96
C ASN A 322 -0.76 -19.79 -16.87
N SER A 323 -0.97 -20.60 -17.92
CA SER A 323 -0.54 -21.99 -17.94
C SER A 323 0.98 -22.17 -17.91
N GLU A 324 1.74 -21.22 -18.47
CA GLU A 324 3.20 -21.27 -18.51
C GLU A 324 3.83 -20.69 -17.24
N SER A 325 3.16 -19.72 -16.63
CA SER A 325 3.58 -18.97 -15.45
C SER A 325 2.46 -18.95 -14.39
N PRO A 326 2.19 -20.10 -13.73
CA PRO A 326 1.06 -20.22 -12.79
C PRO A 326 1.25 -19.41 -11.50
N SER A 327 2.49 -19.07 -11.14
CA SER A 327 2.81 -18.28 -9.95
C SER A 327 2.88 -16.77 -10.20
N GLY A 328 2.65 -16.32 -11.43
CA GLY A 328 2.81 -14.94 -11.85
C GLY A 328 3.77 -14.83 -13.04
N ASP A 329 3.40 -14.00 -14.01
CA ASP A 329 4.23 -13.71 -15.18
C ASP A 329 4.87 -12.32 -15.09
N GLY A 330 6.19 -12.28 -15.26
CA GLY A 330 7.01 -11.08 -15.10
C GLY A 330 7.12 -10.19 -16.34
N SER A 331 6.41 -10.48 -17.43
CA SER A 331 6.38 -9.60 -18.60
C SER A 331 5.31 -8.52 -18.47
N ILE A 332 5.69 -7.27 -18.78
CA ILE A 332 4.74 -6.16 -18.90
C ILE A 332 3.98 -6.31 -20.21
N LEU A 333 2.65 -6.18 -20.14
CA LEU A 333 1.84 -5.93 -21.33
C LEU A 333 1.47 -4.46 -21.35
N LEU A 334 1.69 -3.82 -22.49
CA LEU A 334 1.41 -2.40 -22.70
C LEU A 334 0.56 -2.26 -23.97
N PHE A 335 -0.60 -1.64 -23.86
CA PHE A 335 -1.50 -1.38 -24.97
C PHE A 335 -1.72 0.11 -25.16
N ASP A 336 -1.52 0.60 -26.39
CA ASP A 336 -1.77 1.98 -26.78
C ASP A 336 -3.19 2.08 -27.36
N LEU A 337 -4.10 2.72 -26.63
CA LEU A 337 -5.50 2.90 -27.01
C LEU A 337 -5.65 3.84 -28.21
N SER A 338 -4.71 4.75 -28.44
CA SER A 338 -4.76 5.72 -29.54
C SER A 338 -4.46 5.05 -30.89
N LYS A 339 -3.52 4.11 -30.88
CA LYS A 339 -3.15 3.28 -32.04
C LYS A 339 -3.93 1.97 -32.10
N PHE A 340 -4.54 1.58 -30.98
CA PHE A 340 -5.27 0.35 -30.79
C PHE A 340 -4.40 -0.91 -31.03
N GLU A 341 -3.16 -0.88 -30.52
CA GLU A 341 -2.16 -1.93 -30.67
C GLU A 341 -1.32 -2.13 -29.41
N TRP A 342 -0.72 -3.32 -29.28
CA TRP A 342 0.27 -3.58 -28.22
C TRP A 342 1.56 -2.84 -28.52
N ALA A 343 2.06 -2.10 -27.54
CA ALA A 343 3.27 -1.28 -27.64
C ALA A 343 4.41 -1.88 -26.82
N THR A 344 5.64 -1.48 -27.14
CA THR A 344 6.87 -1.94 -26.47
C THR A 344 7.53 -0.85 -25.62
N THR A 345 7.02 0.37 -25.69
CA THR A 345 7.57 1.54 -25.00
C THR A 345 6.45 2.38 -24.42
N TYR A 346 6.50 2.60 -23.11
CA TYR A 346 5.61 3.51 -22.40
C TYR A 346 6.12 4.94 -22.54
N THR A 347 5.24 5.87 -22.88
CA THR A 347 5.56 7.31 -22.95
C THR A 347 4.62 8.10 -22.04
N PRO A 348 5.10 8.70 -20.95
CA PRO A 348 4.21 9.40 -20.01
C PRO A 348 3.43 10.53 -20.73
N PRO A 349 2.13 10.71 -20.42
CA PRO A 349 1.37 11.85 -20.89
C PRO A 349 2.05 13.19 -20.56
N SER A 350 1.92 14.20 -21.43
CA SER A 350 2.64 15.47 -21.31
C SER A 350 2.37 16.22 -19.99
N ASP A 351 1.16 16.10 -19.45
CA ASP A 351 0.77 16.68 -18.16
C ASP A 351 1.53 16.03 -16.99
N MET A 352 1.80 14.72 -17.04
CA MET A 352 2.62 14.03 -16.03
C MET A 352 4.09 14.39 -16.08
N GLN A 353 4.63 14.74 -17.26
CA GLN A 353 6.02 15.19 -17.40
C GLN A 353 6.23 16.60 -16.80
N SER A 354 5.16 17.40 -16.72
CA SER A 354 5.22 18.80 -16.28
C SER A 354 5.01 19.01 -14.79
N ARG A 355 4.54 17.98 -14.06
CA ARG A 355 4.29 18.09 -12.61
C ARG A 355 5.63 18.09 -11.87
N PRO A 356 6.03 19.20 -11.21
CA PRO A 356 7.18 19.14 -10.33
C PRO A 356 6.88 18.08 -9.28
N GLU A 357 7.82 17.18 -9.03
CA GLU A 357 7.83 16.41 -7.79
C GLU A 357 7.51 17.39 -6.67
N LEU A 358 6.50 17.07 -5.84
CA LEU A 358 6.19 17.86 -4.67
C LEU A 358 7.51 17.97 -3.91
N SER A 359 8.18 19.11 -4.04
CA SER A 359 9.45 19.35 -3.39
C SER A 359 9.13 19.18 -1.94
N THR A 360 9.63 18.09 -1.36
CA THR A 360 9.81 18.01 0.07
C THR A 360 10.55 19.28 0.40
N GLY A 361 9.83 20.23 1.01
CA GLY A 361 10.45 21.37 1.63
C GLY A 361 11.38 20.76 2.67
N SER A 362 12.63 20.51 2.27
CA SER A 362 13.75 20.53 3.17
C SER A 362 13.72 21.95 3.72
N SER A 363 12.97 22.14 4.79
CA SER A 363 13.44 23.06 5.79
C SER A 363 14.80 22.49 6.16
N THR A 364 15.85 23.13 5.65
CA THR A 364 17.15 23.07 6.28
C THR A 364 16.93 23.62 7.68
N ALA A 365 16.42 22.77 8.58
CA ALA A 365 16.44 23.03 10.00
C ALA A 365 17.92 23.22 10.30
N ASN A 366 18.32 24.46 10.54
CA ASN A 366 19.70 24.86 10.70
C ASN A 366 20.35 23.96 11.76
N ILE A 367 21.05 22.92 11.31
CA ILE A 367 21.72 21.94 12.19
C ILE A 367 22.70 22.69 13.10
N GLY A 368 23.23 23.84 12.64
CA GLY A 368 24.04 24.77 13.43
C GLY A 368 23.31 25.43 14.61
N ALA A 369 22.00 25.67 14.52
CA ALA A 369 21.22 26.27 15.63
C ALA A 369 20.94 25.24 16.74
N ILE A 370 20.70 23.99 16.39
CA ILE A 370 20.47 22.89 17.35
C ILE A 370 21.80 22.48 18.01
N ALA A 371 22.89 22.39 17.24
CA ALA A 371 24.22 22.12 17.77
C ALA A 371 24.75 23.27 18.65
N GLY A 372 24.49 24.52 18.26
CA GLY A 372 24.86 25.71 19.05
C GLY A 372 24.08 25.84 20.36
N GLY A 373 22.79 25.49 20.35
CA GLY A 373 21.94 25.50 21.54
C GLY A 373 22.34 24.45 22.58
N ALA A 374 22.72 23.24 22.15
CA ALA A 374 23.15 22.18 23.05
C ALA A 374 24.50 22.50 23.74
N ALA A 375 25.46 23.03 22.98
CA ALA A 375 26.75 23.44 23.55
C ALA A 375 26.61 24.66 24.48
N GLY A 376 25.79 25.64 24.10
CA GLY A 376 25.51 26.82 24.94
C GLY A 376 24.79 26.48 26.25
N GLY A 377 23.80 25.57 26.19
CA GLY A 377 23.08 25.10 27.36
C GLY A 377 23.97 24.37 28.38
N LEU A 378 24.90 23.54 27.91
CA LEU A 378 25.86 22.85 28.78
C LEU A 378 26.82 23.81 29.48
N ILE A 379 27.31 24.84 28.78
CA ILE A 379 28.17 25.87 29.38
C ILE A 379 27.40 26.71 30.40
N PHE A 380 26.15 27.06 30.11
CA PHE A 380 25.29 27.83 31.03
C PHE A 380 24.96 27.04 32.30
N LEU A 381 24.66 25.74 32.18
CA LEU A 381 24.42 24.85 33.33
C LEU A 381 25.69 24.67 34.17
N ALA A 382 26.87 24.54 33.54
CA ALA A 382 28.15 24.48 34.25
C ALA A 382 28.46 25.80 34.99
N ALA A 383 28.13 26.95 34.39
CA ALA A 383 28.29 28.25 35.04
C ALA A 383 27.35 28.42 36.24
N ILE A 384 26.09 27.98 36.14
CA ILE A 384 25.15 27.99 37.28
C ILE A 384 25.66 27.08 38.41
N ALA A 385 26.10 25.87 38.09
CA ALA A 385 26.66 24.94 39.07
C ALA A 385 27.91 25.53 39.74
N GLY A 386 28.80 26.14 38.96
CA GLY A 386 29.99 26.85 39.46
C GLY A 386 29.64 28.01 40.38
N LEU A 387 28.63 28.81 40.03
CA LEU A 387 28.15 29.93 40.85
C LEU A 387 27.50 29.44 42.16
N PHE A 388 26.78 28.31 42.12
CA PHE A 388 26.22 27.69 43.31
C PHE A 388 27.30 27.18 44.26
N ILE A 389 28.33 26.51 43.74
CA ILE A 389 29.49 26.05 44.52
C ILE A 389 30.26 27.25 45.09
N TYR A 390 30.45 28.31 44.31
CA TYR A 390 31.11 29.54 44.75
C TYR A 390 30.34 30.22 45.91
N ARG A 391 29.02 30.36 45.79
CA ARG A 391 28.17 30.89 46.87
C ARG A 391 28.18 29.99 48.11
N ARG A 392 28.21 28.66 47.93
CA ARG A 392 28.36 27.70 49.06
C ARG A 392 29.69 27.86 49.77
N ARG A 393 30.78 28.07 49.03
CA ARG A 393 32.11 28.34 49.59
C ARG A 393 32.21 29.70 50.28
N GLN A 394 31.51 30.73 49.79
CA GLN A 394 31.40 32.01 50.50
C GLN A 394 30.61 31.87 51.80
N LYS A 395 29.51 31.10 51.80
CA LYS A 395 28.74 30.86 53.02
C LYS A 395 29.55 30.11 54.10
N GLN A 396 30.37 29.13 53.68
CA GLN A 396 31.32 28.46 54.60
C GLN A 396 32.46 29.36 55.09
N LYS A 397 32.83 30.43 54.36
CA LYS A 397 33.75 31.47 54.87
C LYS A 397 33.09 32.43 55.87
N SER A 398 31.78 32.65 55.75
CA SER A 398 30.98 33.41 56.72
C SER A 398 30.71 32.61 58.01
N GLU A 399 30.58 31.29 57.93
CA GLU A 399 30.38 30.43 59.11
C GLU A 399 31.70 30.04 59.80
N ARG A 400 32.86 30.21 59.14
CA ARG A 400 34.19 30.03 59.77
C ARG A 400 34.70 31.28 60.50
N SER A 401 34.04 32.44 60.39
CA SER A 401 34.32 33.60 61.27
C SER A 401 33.49 33.63 62.56
N ASP A 402 32.35 32.91 62.62
CA ASP A 402 31.51 32.84 63.82
C ASP A 402 31.64 31.52 64.61
N ALA A 403 32.41 30.54 64.12
CA ALA A 403 32.70 29.27 64.82
C ALA A 403 34.10 29.22 65.49
N SER A 404 34.82 30.35 65.57
CA SER A 404 36.03 30.49 66.41
C SER A 404 35.64 31.11 67.75
N GLY A 405 34.78 30.42 68.50
CA GLY A 405 34.26 30.96 69.75
C GLY A 405 33.30 30.04 70.47
N LYS A 406 33.63 28.76 70.63
CA LYS A 406 33.30 27.96 71.82
C LYS A 406 33.90 26.55 71.74
N ILE A 407 34.70 26.26 72.75
CA ILE A 407 35.45 25.04 73.02
C ILE A 407 34.55 24.09 73.83
N GLU A 408 34.44 22.85 73.34
CA GLU A 408 34.59 21.55 74.02
C GLU A 408 33.91 21.28 75.38
N SER A 409 33.10 20.20 75.42
CA SER A 409 33.27 19.08 76.37
C SER A 409 32.32 17.90 76.07
N SER A 410 32.90 16.71 75.86
CA SER A 410 32.31 15.35 75.93
C SER A 410 31.94 14.99 77.40
N PRO A 411 31.36 13.81 77.80
CA PRO A 411 31.09 12.57 77.06
C PRO A 411 29.78 11.77 77.39
N GLU A 412 29.56 10.74 76.56
CA GLU A 412 29.00 9.37 76.79
C GLU A 412 27.65 9.12 77.50
N ASP A 413 26.73 8.39 76.83
CA ASP A 413 25.99 7.23 77.39
C ASP A 413 25.40 6.30 76.30
N HIS A 414 25.13 5.06 76.70
CA HIS A 414 24.97 3.80 75.99
C HIS A 414 23.66 3.52 75.22
N GLY A 415 23.80 2.73 74.14
CA GLY A 415 23.14 1.43 73.97
C GLY A 415 21.64 1.35 73.60
N LYS A 416 21.33 0.77 72.42
CA LYS A 416 20.69 -0.57 72.31
C LYS A 416 20.47 -1.00 70.84
N SER A 417 20.68 -2.29 70.64
CA SER A 417 20.57 -3.10 69.42
C SER A 417 19.14 -3.64 69.24
N LEU A 418 18.73 -3.93 67.99
CA LEU A 418 18.04 -5.19 67.65
C LEU A 418 17.98 -5.46 66.13
N VAL A 419 18.09 -6.76 65.83
CA VAL A 419 18.37 -7.45 64.55
C VAL A 419 17.12 -8.23 64.06
N CYS A 420 17.15 -8.67 62.80
CA CYS A 420 16.29 -9.64 62.07
C CYS A 420 15.01 -9.07 61.46
N GLY A 421 14.58 -9.37 60.23
CA GLY A 421 14.93 -10.36 59.18
C GLY A 421 13.76 -10.35 58.15
N PRO A 422 13.89 -10.88 56.91
CA PRO A 422 12.99 -10.56 55.80
C PRO A 422 11.87 -11.59 55.57
N GLN A 423 10.70 -11.15 55.06
CA GLN A 423 9.71 -12.04 54.44
C GLN A 423 8.98 -11.40 53.25
N LEU A 424 8.81 -12.24 52.21
CA LEU A 424 7.96 -12.07 51.02
C LEU A 424 6.47 -12.02 51.38
N MET A 425 5.68 -11.27 50.59
CA MET A 425 4.53 -11.76 49.79
C MET A 425 3.58 -10.61 49.37
N SER A 426 2.96 -10.81 48.22
CA SER A 426 1.63 -10.31 47.82
C SER A 426 1.48 -8.85 47.37
N SER A 427 0.92 -8.66 46.16
CA SER A 427 -0.43 -8.08 46.07
C SER A 427 -1.04 -8.19 44.68
N THR A 428 -2.29 -8.62 44.71
CA THR A 428 -3.30 -8.71 43.68
C THR A 428 -3.94 -7.34 43.40
N LEU A 429 -4.54 -7.22 42.21
CA LEU A 429 -5.40 -6.14 41.70
C LEU A 429 -6.44 -5.57 42.71
N PRO A 430 -6.82 -4.29 42.59
CA PRO A 430 -8.05 -3.77 43.17
C PRO A 430 -9.19 -3.66 42.15
N ALA A 431 -10.38 -4.07 42.60
CA ALA A 431 -11.68 -3.78 42.01
C ALA A 431 -12.30 -2.53 42.66
N LEU A 432 -12.98 -1.71 41.86
CA LEU A 432 -13.97 -0.68 42.23
C LEU A 432 -15.06 -0.77 41.14
N GLY A 433 -16.37 -0.81 41.36
CA GLY A 433 -17.19 -0.31 42.45
C GLY A 433 -18.36 0.44 41.80
N ARG A 434 -19.57 -0.12 41.88
CA ARG A 434 -20.83 0.35 41.26
C ARG A 434 -21.29 1.74 41.77
N ASN A 435 -22.02 2.50 40.94
CA ASN A 435 -23.44 2.79 41.22
C ASN A 435 -24.25 3.23 39.97
N PRO A 436 -25.58 3.02 39.96
CA PRO A 436 -26.48 3.09 38.80
C PRO A 436 -27.33 4.38 38.79
N HIS A 437 -27.82 4.77 37.61
CA HIS A 437 -29.13 5.39 37.32
C HIS A 437 -29.12 5.95 35.89
N GLY A 438 -30.07 5.51 35.06
CA GLY A 438 -30.30 6.03 33.70
C GLY A 438 -31.37 5.18 33.00
N GLU A 439 -32.50 5.79 32.68
CA GLU A 439 -33.78 5.22 32.24
C GLU A 439 -33.75 4.26 31.04
N PRO A 440 -34.76 3.35 30.92
CA PRO A 440 -34.94 2.52 29.74
C PRO A 440 -35.69 3.26 28.60
N ALA A 441 -35.19 3.14 27.38
CA ALA A 441 -35.82 3.61 26.14
C ALA A 441 -37.03 2.75 25.73
N PRO A 442 -37.98 3.27 24.91
CA PRO A 442 -39.33 2.75 24.80
C PRO A 442 -39.48 1.49 23.94
N LYS A 443 -40.40 0.63 24.35
CA LYS A 443 -40.85 -0.59 23.65
C LYS A 443 -41.57 -0.21 22.35
N TYR A 444 -41.05 -0.63 21.20
CA TYR A 444 -41.82 -0.65 19.96
C TYR A 444 -42.84 -1.79 19.99
N ARG A 445 -44.08 -1.43 19.67
CA ARG A 445 -45.27 -2.28 19.60
C ARG A 445 -45.26 -2.99 18.25
N ALA A 446 -45.41 -4.31 18.24
CA ALA A 446 -45.62 -5.09 17.03
C ALA A 446 -46.94 -4.66 16.37
N ILE A 447 -46.91 -4.40 15.06
CA ILE A 447 -48.09 -4.22 14.23
C ILE A 447 -48.45 -5.61 13.70
N GLU A 448 -49.67 -6.05 14.00
CA GLU A 448 -50.27 -7.30 13.54
C GLU A 448 -50.41 -7.30 12.01
N GLN A 449 -50.01 -8.39 11.36
CA GLN A 449 -50.34 -8.68 9.97
C GLN A 449 -51.82 -9.12 9.86
N PRO A 450 -52.58 -8.67 8.85
CA PRO A 450 -53.87 -9.26 8.54
C PRO A 450 -53.69 -10.61 7.82
N SER A 451 -54.41 -11.61 8.33
CA SER A 451 -54.59 -12.95 7.78
C SER A 451 -55.14 -12.93 6.35
N SER A 452 -54.57 -13.75 5.46
CA SER A 452 -55.19 -14.12 4.18
C SER A 452 -56.41 -15.03 4.39
N PRO A 453 -57.51 -14.86 3.63
CA PRO A 453 -58.52 -15.90 3.50
C PRO A 453 -58.05 -16.96 2.51
N GLY A 454 -58.30 -18.23 2.86
CA GLY A 454 -58.01 -19.37 1.99
C GLY A 454 -59.02 -19.52 0.86
N GLU A 455 -58.51 -20.02 -0.27
CA GLU A 455 -59.01 -21.18 -1.04
C GLU A 455 -57.88 -21.68 -1.94
#